data_AF-A0A1R3J078-F1
#
_entry.id   AF-A0A1R3J078-F1
#
_cell.length_a   1.000
_cell.length_b   1.000
_cell.length_c   1.000
_cell.angle_alpha   90.00
_cell.angle_beta   90.00
_cell.angle_gamma   90.00
#
_symmetry.space_group_name_H-M   'P 1'
#
loop_
_entity.id
_entity.type
_entity.pdbx_description
1 polymer ?
#
loop_
_entity_poly.entity_id
_entity_poly.type
_entity_poly.pdbx_seq_one_letter_code
_entity_poly.pdbx_strand_id
1 'polypeptide(L)'
;MEFFLHHQKESRLVSKKSELDIYLQEEPDKVSEADFDVLLWWKLNSPRFPILSSLAKDVFVVPASIVASESAFSTGGRVLDPFRSSLNPKHVQALVCGQY
;
A
#
# COMPACT_ATOMS: atom_id res chain seq x y z
N MET A 1 -39.28 -9.03 29.80
CA MET A 1 -37.95 -8.58 30.26
C MET A 1 -36.84 -9.55 29.84
N GLU A 2 -37.09 -10.87 29.85
CA GLU A 2 -36.12 -11.88 29.38
C GLU A 2 -35.85 -11.88 27.87
N PHE A 3 -36.86 -11.58 27.03
CA PHE A 3 -36.67 -11.42 25.58
C PHE A 3 -35.67 -10.31 25.23
N PHE A 4 -35.67 -9.20 25.96
CA PHE A 4 -34.77 -8.08 25.74
C PHE A 4 -33.33 -8.42 26.18
N LEU A 5 -33.18 -9.16 27.27
CA LEU A 5 -31.89 -9.66 27.74
C LEU A 5 -31.32 -10.73 26.80
N HIS A 6 -32.15 -11.60 26.21
CA HIS A 6 -31.70 -12.58 25.21
C HIS A 6 -31.23 -11.90 23.93
N HIS A 7 -31.98 -10.90 23.44
CA HIS A 7 -31.59 -10.12 22.26
C HIS A 7 -30.31 -9.30 22.50
N GLN A 8 -30.10 -8.80 23.72
CA GLN A 8 -28.87 -8.11 24.12
C GLN A 8 -27.68 -9.06 24.36
N LYS A 9 -27.94 -10.35 24.59
CA LYS A 9 -26.92 -11.40 24.72
C LYS A 9 -26.53 -11.93 23.34
N GLU A 10 -27.48 -12.12 22.42
CA GLU A 10 -27.23 -12.45 21.01
C GLU A 10 -26.52 -11.32 20.26
N SER A 11 -26.89 -10.05 20.49
CA SER A 11 -26.18 -8.91 19.90
C SER A 11 -24.76 -8.72 20.44
N ARG A 12 -24.49 -9.17 21.67
CA ARG A 12 -23.14 -9.26 22.26
C ARG A 12 -22.34 -10.47 21.78
N LEU A 13 -22.98 -11.51 21.25
CA LEU A 13 -22.32 -12.73 20.77
C LEU A 13 -21.82 -12.63 19.32
N VAL A 14 -22.15 -11.56 18.60
CA VAL A 14 -21.61 -11.29 17.25
C VAL A 14 -21.17 -9.84 17.10
N SER A 15 -20.30 -9.37 18.01
CA SER A 15 -19.34 -8.34 17.60
C SER A 15 -18.14 -9.05 16.98
N LYS A 16 -18.26 -9.42 15.70
CA LYS A 16 -17.08 -9.82 14.92
C LYS A 16 -16.19 -8.59 14.82
N LYS A 17 -15.14 -8.51 15.65
CA LYS A 17 -14.13 -7.44 15.54
C LYS A 17 -13.59 -7.46 14.11
N SER A 18 -13.60 -6.30 13.46
CA SER A 18 -13.00 -6.16 12.14
C SER A 18 -11.47 -6.27 12.21
N GLU A 19 -10.81 -6.50 11.08
CA GLU A 19 -9.34 -6.44 11.01
C GLU A 19 -8.81 -5.12 11.57
N LEU A 20 -9.50 -4.01 11.29
CA LEU A 20 -9.15 -2.68 11.78
C LEU A 20 -9.24 -2.61 13.31
N ASP A 21 -10.34 -3.11 13.89
CA ASP A 21 -10.51 -3.14 15.33
C ASP A 21 -9.41 -3.96 16.00
N ILE A 22 -9.01 -5.08 15.40
CA ILE A 22 -7.94 -5.93 15.90
C ILE A 22 -6.61 -5.18 15.83
N TYR A 23 -6.25 -4.61 14.67
CA TYR A 23 -5.00 -3.88 14.46
C TYR A 23 -4.85 -2.70 15.43
N LEU A 24 -5.89 -1.90 15.62
CA LEU A 24 -5.86 -0.73 16.51
C LEU A 24 -5.76 -1.09 18.00
N GLN A 25 -6.06 -2.34 18.37
CA GLN A 25 -5.96 -2.84 19.75
C GLN A 25 -4.63 -3.56 20.03
N GLU A 26 -3.80 -3.78 19.00
CA GLU A 26 -2.50 -4.41 19.19
C GLU A 26 -1.49 -3.47 19.81
N GLU A 27 -0.62 -4.04 20.65
CA GLU A 27 0.57 -3.34 21.08
C GLU A 27 1.55 -3.25 19.90
N PRO A 28 2.21 -2.10 19.69
CA PRO A 28 3.23 -1.98 18.66
C PRO A 28 4.38 -2.95 18.94
N ASP A 29 4.96 -3.50 17.87
CA ASP A 29 6.15 -4.31 17.98
C ASP A 29 7.31 -3.52 18.61
N LYS A 30 8.10 -4.17 19.46
CA LYS A 30 9.25 -3.57 20.16
C LYS A 30 10.49 -3.41 19.26
N VAL A 31 10.29 -3.04 18.00
CA VAL A 31 11.35 -2.82 17.03
C VAL A 31 11.77 -1.35 17.09
N SER A 32 13.07 -1.09 17.03
CA SER A 32 13.61 0.26 16.87
C SER A 32 13.00 0.93 15.63
N GLU A 33 12.53 2.18 15.74
CA GLU A 33 11.98 2.94 14.61
C GLU A 33 12.95 3.02 13.42
N ALA A 34 14.26 2.96 13.68
CA ALA A 34 15.29 3.03 12.63
C ALA A 34 15.37 1.77 11.75
N ASP A 35 14.90 0.61 12.25
CA ASP A 35 15.05 -0.69 11.58
C ASP A 35 13.70 -1.27 11.11
N PHE A 36 12.62 -0.51 11.24
CA PHE A 36 11.27 -0.99 10.93
C PHE A 36 10.94 -0.84 9.44
N ASP A 37 10.92 -1.95 8.72
CA ASP A 37 10.41 -2.01 7.35
C ASP A 37 8.87 -2.24 7.36
N VAL A 38 8.13 -1.16 7.14
CA VAL A 38 6.66 -1.16 7.11
C VAL A 38 6.08 -2.06 6.00
N LEU A 39 6.74 -2.15 4.84
CA LEU A 39 6.26 -2.97 3.73
C LEU A 39 6.47 -4.45 4.03
N LEU A 40 7.63 -4.80 4.61
CA LEU A 40 7.91 -6.15 5.06
C LEU A 40 6.96 -6.56 6.19
N TRP A 41 6.66 -5.66 7.12
CA TRP A 41 5.71 -5.93 8.20
C TRP A 41 4.31 -6.27 7.67
N TRP A 42 3.77 -5.46 6.75
CA TRP A 42 2.47 -5.74 6.13
C TRP A 42 2.48 -7.01 5.28
N LYS A 43 3.61 -7.34 4.66
CA LYS A 43 3.79 -8.61 3.94
C LYS A 43 3.74 -9.82 4.87
N LEU A 44 4.42 -9.75 6.02
CA LEU A 44 4.43 -10.84 6.99
C LEU A 44 3.08 -11.02 7.68
N ASN A 45 2.35 -9.92 7.91
CA ASN A 45 1.04 -9.94 8.56
C ASN A 45 -0.15 -10.11 7.60
N SER A 46 0.07 -10.25 6.29
CA SER A 46 -1.01 -10.37 5.31
C SER A 46 -1.97 -11.56 5.53
N PRO A 47 -1.55 -12.73 6.05
CA PRO A 47 -2.50 -13.80 6.35
C PRO A 47 -3.47 -13.44 7.48
N ARG A 48 -3.06 -12.54 8.38
CA ARG A 48 -3.84 -12.07 9.53
C ARG A 48 -4.72 -10.88 9.18
N PHE A 49 -4.22 -10.00 8.32
CA PHE A 49 -4.92 -8.79 7.87
C PHE A 49 -5.00 -8.73 6.34
N PRO A 50 -5.71 -9.66 5.67
CA PRO A 50 -5.75 -9.71 4.21
C PRO A 50 -6.31 -8.45 3.57
N ILE A 51 -7.31 -7.79 4.18
CA ILE A 51 -7.90 -6.56 3.64
C ILE A 51 -6.98 -5.38 3.91
N LEU A 52 -6.54 -5.20 5.17
CA LEU A 52 -5.67 -4.06 5.51
C LEU A 52 -4.31 -4.14 4.83
N SER A 53 -3.72 -5.33 4.67
CA SER A 53 -2.45 -5.48 3.96
C SER A 53 -2.56 -5.17 2.47
N SER A 54 -3.72 -5.39 1.85
CA SER A 54 -3.98 -4.94 0.49
C SER A 54 -4.05 -3.42 0.43
N LEU A 55 -4.81 -2.80 1.34
CA LEU A 55 -4.93 -1.35 1.41
C LEU A 55 -3.59 -0.67 1.71
N ALA A 56 -2.80 -1.22 2.62
CA ALA A 56 -1.49 -0.71 2.98
C ALA A 56 -0.54 -0.73 1.79
N LYS A 57 -0.57 -1.76 0.94
CA LYS A 57 0.22 -1.76 -0.31
C LYS A 57 -0.21 -0.60 -1.20
N ASP A 58 -1.49 -0.40 -1.43
CA ASP A 58 -1.97 0.69 -2.29
C ASP A 58 -1.58 2.08 -1.74
N VAL A 59 -1.60 2.25 -0.42
CA VAL A 59 -1.22 3.52 0.24
C VAL A 59 0.30 3.74 0.24
N PHE A 60 1.10 2.71 0.53
CA PHE A 60 2.56 2.84 0.67
C PHE A 60 3.34 2.66 -0.63
N VAL A 61 2.75 2.06 -1.67
CA VAL A 61 3.39 1.93 -2.99
C VAL A 61 3.39 3.25 -3.76
N VAL A 62 2.48 4.18 -3.45
CA VAL A 62 2.50 5.52 -4.04
C VAL A 62 3.75 6.25 -3.53
N PRO A 63 4.70 6.63 -4.40
CA PRO A 63 5.85 7.41 -3.98
C PRO A 63 5.35 8.70 -3.33
N ALA A 64 5.82 8.99 -2.11
CA ALA A 64 5.46 10.22 -1.41
C ALA A 64 5.89 11.50 -2.15
N SER A 65 6.71 11.39 -3.21
CA SER A 65 7.17 12.53 -3.99
C SER A 65 6.98 12.37 -5.50
N ILE A 66 6.50 13.46 -6.09
CA ILE A 66 6.58 13.80 -7.51
C ILE A 66 8.01 13.81 -8.08
N VAL A 67 9.05 13.83 -7.23
CA VAL A 67 10.46 13.86 -7.64
C VAL A 67 10.90 12.55 -8.30
N ALA A 68 10.31 11.41 -7.92
CA ALA A 68 10.58 10.13 -8.59
C ALA A 68 10.07 10.14 -10.04
N SER A 69 8.87 10.69 -10.27
CA SER A 69 8.31 10.88 -11.61
C SER A 69 9.08 11.91 -12.43
N GLU A 70 9.52 13.02 -11.83
CA GLU A 70 10.36 14.01 -12.52
C GLU A 70 11.75 13.45 -12.86
N SER A 71 12.33 12.59 -12.02
CA SER A 71 13.62 11.96 -12.30
C SER A 71 13.53 10.93 -13.43
N ALA A 72 12.47 10.12 -13.44
CA ALA A 72 12.18 9.21 -14.55
C ALA A 72 11.92 9.99 -15.86
N PHE A 73 11.19 11.10 -15.80
CA PHE A 73 10.93 11.97 -16.95
C PHE A 73 12.17 12.74 -17.42
N SER A 74 13.01 13.22 -16.49
CA SER A 74 14.28 13.90 -16.80
C SER A 74 15.27 12.95 -17.48
N THR A 75 15.29 11.68 -17.05
CA THR A 75 16.05 10.62 -17.74
C THR A 75 15.48 10.37 -19.13
N GLY A 76 14.16 10.35 -19.29
CA GLY A 76 13.48 10.31 -20.60
C GLY A 76 13.82 11.51 -21.50
N GLY A 77 13.93 12.72 -20.94
CA GLY A 77 14.33 13.93 -21.66
C GLY A 77 15.77 13.90 -22.17
N ARG A 78 16.66 13.11 -21.56
CA ARG A 78 18.03 12.86 -22.06
C ARG A 78 18.09 11.81 -23.17
N VAL A 79 17.14 10.87 -23.19
CA VAL A 79 16.99 9.89 -24.28
C VAL A 79 16.37 10.54 -25.51
N LEU A 80 15.59 11.60 -25.33
CA LEU A 80 15.02 12.45 -26.37
C LEU A 80 15.93 13.67 -26.63
N ASP A 81 17.12 13.44 -27.18
CA ASP A 81 17.96 14.51 -27.74
C ASP A 81 17.16 15.27 -28.83
N PRO A 82 17.16 16.62 -28.85
CA PRO A 82 16.54 17.42 -29.92
C PRO A 82 16.99 17.06 -31.34
N PHE A 83 18.05 16.26 -31.53
CA PHE A 83 18.58 15.93 -32.84
C PHE A 83 18.13 14.63 -33.53
N ARG A 84 17.40 13.67 -32.92
CA ARG A 84 16.95 12.50 -33.70
C ARG A 84 15.64 11.82 -33.27
N SER A 85 14.73 11.81 -34.26
CA SER A 85 13.70 10.80 -34.52
C SER A 85 12.37 10.96 -33.76
N SER A 86 11.31 11.23 -34.52
CA SER A 86 9.91 11.01 -34.11
C SER A 86 9.69 9.52 -33.79
N LEU A 87 10.07 9.09 -32.59
CA LEU A 87 9.72 7.78 -32.08
C LEU A 87 8.21 7.74 -31.85
N ASN A 88 7.56 6.71 -32.39
CA ASN A 88 6.14 6.45 -32.13
C ASN A 88 5.91 6.42 -30.61
N PRO A 89 4.86 7.09 -30.08
CA PRO A 89 4.56 7.11 -28.65
C PRO A 89 4.59 5.73 -27.98
N LYS A 90 4.22 4.67 -28.71
CA LYS A 90 4.31 3.27 -28.22
C LYS A 90 5.75 2.81 -27.95
N HIS A 91 6.70 3.20 -28.80
CA HIS A 91 8.12 2.88 -28.61
C HIS A 91 8.74 3.71 -27.49
N VAL A 92 8.34 4.98 -27.34
CA VAL A 92 8.76 5.82 -26.20
C VAL A 92 8.27 5.22 -24.89
N GLN A 93 6.99 4.80 -24.82
CA GLN A 93 6.44 4.14 -23.65
C GLN A 93 7.18 2.84 -23.31
N ALA A 94 7.48 2.00 -24.32
CA ALA A 94 8.23 0.76 -24.09
C ALA A 94 9.65 1.02 -23.55
N LEU A 95 10.33 2.05 -24.06
CA LEU A 95 11.65 2.44 -23.57
C LEU A 95 11.60 2.98 -22.14
N VAL A 96 10.61 3.80 -21.80
CA VAL A 96 10.47 4.37 -20.45
C VAL A 96 10.05 3.29 -19.43
N CYS A 97 9.11 2.41 -19.80
CA CYS A 97 8.61 1.36 -18.91
C CYS A 97 9.57 0.18 -18.72
N GLY A 98 10.56 -0.01 -19.62
CA GLY A 98 11.54 -1.09 -19.54
C GLY A 98 12.87 -0.72 -18.87
N GLN A 99 13.04 0.53 -18.41
CA GLN A 99 14.26 1.04 -17.76
C GLN A 99 14.23 0.88 -16.22
N TYR A 100 13.28 0.11 -15.67
CA TYR A 100 13.14 -0.21 -14.25
C TYR A 100 13.13 -1.72 -14.01
#